data_AF-A0A2A9DSC0-F1
#
_entry.id   AF-A0A2A9DSC0-F1
#
_cell.length_a   1.000
_cell.length_b   1.000
_cell.length_c   1.000
_cell.angle_alpha   90.00
_cell.angle_beta   90.00
_cell.angle_gamma   90.00
#
_symmetry.space_group_name_H-M   'P 1'
#
loop_
_entity.id
_entity.type
_entity.pdbx_description
1 polymer ?
#
loop_
_entity_poly.entity_id
_entity_poly.type
_entity_poly.pdbx_seq_one_letter_code
_entity_poly.pdbx_strand_id
1 'polypeptide(L)' 'MAERGSTKHGPELDDEMKHETEGMIDGTQPDHVEEFRQTEGMPDDTDSEEVEDAAGMTGAEVDDELPWDENPGSGGQGS' A
#
# COMPACT_ATOMS: atom_id res chain seq x y z
N MET A 1 23.92 31.74 -6.95
CA MET A 1 23.74 30.27 -6.99
C MET A 1 24.10 29.77 -5.61
N ALA A 2 23.15 29.20 -4.86
CA ALA A 2 23.45 28.63 -3.55
C ALA A 2 24.04 27.24 -3.76
N GLU A 3 25.34 27.11 -3.49
CA GLU A 3 26.06 25.85 -3.45
C GLU A 3 25.43 24.94 -2.38
N ARG A 4 24.76 23.86 -2.83
CA ARG A 4 24.17 22.82 -1.97
C ARG A 4 25.24 21.82 -1.50
N GLY A 5 26.39 22.30 -1.02
CA GLY A 5 27.42 21.47 -0.41
C GLY A 5 27.24 21.42 1.10
N SER A 6 27.27 20.23 1.71
CA SER A 6 27.20 20.09 3.17
C SER A 6 28.52 20.62 3.76
N THR A 7 28.45 21.69 4.55
CA THR A 7 29.63 22.29 5.21
C THR A 7 30.02 21.56 6.50
N LYS A 8 29.29 20.48 6.83
CA LYS A 8 29.37 19.77 8.12
C LYS A 8 30.37 18.62 8.07
N HIS A 9 30.59 18.03 6.90
CA HIS A 9 31.47 16.90 6.66
C HIS A 9 32.44 17.23 5.51
N GLY A 10 33.56 16.51 5.42
CA GLY A 10 34.48 16.64 4.29
C GLY A 10 33.89 16.05 3.01
N PRO A 11 34.39 16.44 1.82
CA PRO A 11 33.81 16.02 0.54
C PRO A 11 33.76 14.49 0.36
N GLU A 12 34.77 13.77 0.84
CA GLU A 12 34.81 12.30 0.77
C GLU A 12 33.72 11.63 1.61
N LEU A 13 33.43 12.20 2.79
CA LEU A 13 32.39 11.68 3.69
C LEU A 13 30.99 12.05 3.21
N ASP A 14 30.82 13.22 2.59
CA ASP A 14 29.57 13.60 1.93
C ASP A 14 29.23 12.64 0.77
N ASP A 15 30.22 12.24 -0.04
CA ASP A 15 30.05 11.29 -1.14
C ASP A 15 29.66 9.89 -0.64
N GLU A 16 30.27 9.43 0.46
CA GLU A 16 29.93 8.15 1.10
C GLU A 16 28.50 8.14 1.65
N MET A 17 28.12 9.17 2.41
CA MET A 17 26.75 9.30 2.93
C MET A 17 25.71 9.42 1.82
N LYS A 18 26.03 10.12 0.73
CA LYS A 18 25.18 10.20 -0.46
C LYS A 18 24.96 8.81 -1.03
N HIS A 19 26.02 8.01 -1.18
CA HIS A 19 25.95 6.66 -1.73
C HIS A 19 25.08 5.73 -0.87
N GLU A 20 25.16 5.84 0.45
CA GLU A 20 24.31 5.09 1.38
C GLU A 20 22.83 5.49 1.29
N THR A 21 22.57 6.80 1.16
CA THR A 21 21.20 7.33 1.14
C THR A 21 20.54 7.20 -0.25
N GLU A 22 21.34 7.16 -1.32
CA GLU A 22 20.86 7.05 -2.70
C GLU A 22 19.98 5.81 -2.90
N GLY A 23 20.31 4.67 -2.29
CA GLY A 23 19.48 3.46 -2.37
C GLY A 23 18.09 3.60 -1.72
N MET A 24 17.96 4.48 -0.71
CA MET A 24 16.68 4.77 -0.07
C MET A 24 15.84 5.78 -0.86
N ILE A 25 16.51 6.70 -1.56
CA ILE A 25 15.86 7.73 -2.38
C ILE A 25 15.39 7.14 -3.71
N ASP A 26 16.22 6.28 -4.33
CA ASP A 26 15.99 5.77 -5.68
C ASP A 26 14.94 4.66 -5.73
N GLY A 27 14.64 3.99 -4.61
CA GLY A 27 13.52 3.06 -4.47
C GLY A 27 13.56 1.92 -5.52
N THR A 28 14.09 0.74 -5.15
CA THR A 28 14.31 -0.36 -6.10
C THR A 28 13.05 -1.12 -6.55
N GLN A 29 11.85 -0.57 -6.34
CA GLN A 29 10.58 -1.16 -6.77
C GLN A 29 9.80 -0.17 -7.62
N PRO A 30 9.07 -0.65 -8.65
CA PRO A 30 8.03 0.18 -9.26
C PRO A 30 7.04 0.57 -8.16
N ASP A 31 7.04 1.86 -7.80
CA ASP A 31 6.22 2.47 -6.74
C ASP A 31 4.72 2.21 -6.93
N HIS A 32 4.31 1.87 -8.15
CA HIS A 32 2.94 1.65 -8.55
C HIS A 32 2.87 0.70 -9.75
N VAL A 33 1.83 -0.12 -9.81
CA VAL A 33 1.43 -0.81 -11.05
C VAL A 33 0.83 0.21 -12.03
N GLU A 34 0.65 -0.18 -13.29
CA GLU A 34 -0.07 0.67 -14.26
C GLU A 34 -1.39 1.18 -13.65
N GLU A 35 -1.71 2.48 -13.78
CA GLU A 35 -2.85 3.14 -13.11
C GLU A 35 -4.16 2.34 -13.21
N PHE A 36 -4.45 1.79 -14.40
CA PHE A 36 -5.65 0.98 -14.64
C PHE A 36 -5.68 -0.38 -13.92
N ARG A 37 -4.55 -0.82 -13.35
CA ARG A 37 -4.41 -2.02 -12.53
C ARG A 37 -4.23 -1.69 -11.05
N GLN A 38 -4.04 -0.43 -10.70
CA GLN A 38 -3.90 -0.03 -9.31
C GLN A 38 -5.26 -0.18 -8.62
N THR A 39 -5.28 -0.94 -7.52
CA THR A 39 -6.46 -0.98 -6.66
C THR A 39 -6.62 0.38 -6.00
N GLU A 40 -7.87 0.85 -5.87
CA GLU A 40 -8.15 2.03 -5.06
C GLU A 40 -7.59 1.84 -3.64
N GLY A 41 -7.10 2.93 -3.05
CA GLY A 41 -6.57 2.92 -1.69
C GLY A 41 -7.65 2.53 -0.70
N MET A 42 -7.29 1.73 0.30
CA MET A 42 -8.18 1.49 1.43
C MET A 42 -8.31 2.79 2.22
N PRO A 43 -9.53 3.22 2.59
CA PRO A 43 -9.68 4.39 3.45
C PRO A 43 -8.95 4.19 4.79
N ASP A 44 -8.33 5.25 5.29
CA ASP A 44 -7.64 5.29 6.58
C ASP A 44 -8.12 6.43 7.48
N ASP A 45 -7.60 6.50 8.71
CA ASP A 45 -8.00 7.49 9.73
C ASP A 45 -7.76 8.96 9.33
N THR A 46 -7.08 9.20 8.21
CA THR A 46 -6.82 10.52 7.61
C THR A 46 -7.91 10.92 6.60
N ASP A 47 -8.69 9.96 6.12
CA ASP A 47 -9.78 10.19 5.18
C ASP A 47 -11.04 10.73 5.88
N SER A 48 -11.95 11.30 5.09
CA SER A 48 -13.20 11.85 5.61
C SER A 48 -14.28 10.78 5.80
N GLU A 49 -15.22 11.02 6.72
CA GLU A 49 -16.37 10.14 6.99
C GLU A 49 -17.20 9.82 5.72
N GLU A 50 -17.27 10.74 4.75
CA GLU A 50 -17.91 10.50 3.44
C GLU A 50 -17.19 9.39 2.63
N VAL A 51 -15.86 9.32 2.72
CA VAL A 51 -15.03 8.32 2.02
C VAL A 51 -15.17 6.96 2.69
N GLU A 52 -15.20 6.94 4.03
CA GLU A 52 -15.42 5.71 4.79
C GLU A 52 -16.81 5.10 4.50
N ASP A 53 -17.85 5.95 4.43
CA ASP A 53 -19.22 5.54 4.10
C ASP A 53 -19.34 5.01 2.67
N ALA A 54 -18.73 5.72 1.71
CA ALA A 54 -18.67 5.26 0.32
C ALA A 54 -17.96 3.91 0.16
N ALA A 55 -16.94 3.65 0.99
CA ALA A 55 -16.21 2.38 1.02
C ALA A 55 -16.96 1.24 1.75
N GLY A 56 -18.06 1.55 2.44
CA GLY A 56 -18.86 0.57 3.18
C GLY A 56 -18.12 -0.04 4.38
N MET A 57 -17.12 0.65 4.92
CA MET A 57 -16.30 0.20 6.04
C MET A 57 -16.78 0.76 7.39
N THR A 58 -17.88 1.49 7.37
CA THR A 58 -18.52 2.12 8.53
C THR A 58 -19.22 1.08 9.43
N GLY A 59 -18.45 0.16 10.02
CA GLY A 59 -18.85 -0.64 11.18
C GLY A 59 -20.18 -1.40 11.11
N ALA A 60 -20.81 -1.53 9.93
CA ALA A 60 -21.97 -2.38 9.74
C ALA A 60 -21.47 -3.82 9.86
N GLU A 61 -21.83 -4.43 10.98
CA GLU A 61 -21.61 -5.83 11.31
C GLU A 61 -21.71 -6.72 10.06
N VAL A 62 -20.64 -7.50 9.80
CA VAL A 62 -20.72 -8.62 8.86
C VAL A 62 -21.73 -9.57 9.49
N ASP A 63 -22.94 -9.62 8.94
CA ASP A 63 -23.95 -10.57 9.36
C ASP A 63 -23.34 -11.98 9.22
N ASP A 64 -23.16 -12.69 10.35
CA ASP A 64 -22.52 -14.00 10.38
C ASP A 64 -23.34 -15.08 9.61
N GLU A 65 -24.54 -14.74 9.13
CA GLU A 65 -25.48 -15.60 8.42
C GLU A 65 -25.36 -15.48 6.89
N LEU A 66 -24.16 -15.22 6.37
CA LEU A 66 -23.94 -15.19 4.92
C LEU A 66 -24.05 -16.62 4.33
N PRO A 67 -24.84 -16.83 3.26
CA PRO A 67 -25.32 -18.14 2.78
C PRO A 67 -24.26 -19.01 2.06
N TRP A 68 -22.97 -18.76 2.28
CA TRP A 68 -21.90 -19.56 1.67
C TRP A 68 -21.68 -20.92 2.35
N ASP A 69 -22.43 -21.23 3.43
CA ASP A 69 -22.42 -22.55 4.07
C ASP A 69 -23.35 -23.58 3.38
N GLU A 70 -23.84 -23.30 2.17
CA GLU A 70 -24.43 -24.32 1.31
C GLU A 70 -23.59 -24.50 0.04
N ASN A 71 -22.73 -25.52 0.09
CA ASN A 71 -22.13 -26.12 -1.10
C ASN A 71 -23.06 -27.25 -1.60
N PRO A 72 -23.98 -27.03 -2.56
CA PRO A 72 -24.76 -28.11 -3.17
C PRO A 72 -23.95 -28.97 -4.16
N GLY A 73 -22.62 -28.97 -4.10
CA GLY A 73 -21.73 -29.55 -5.11
C GLY A 73 -20.94 -30.82 -4.73
N SER A 74 -21.05 -31.36 -3.51
CA SER A 74 -20.31 -32.59 -3.13
C SER A 74 -21.21 -33.83 -3.04
N GLY A 75 -21.63 -34.33 -4.20
CA GLY A 75 -22.43 -35.56 -4.34
C GLY A 75 -21.87 -36.52 -5.38
N GLY A 76 -20.54 -36.56 -5.56
CA GLY A 76 -19.86 -37.55 -6.40
C GLY A 76 -19.34 -38.72 -5.56
N GLN A 77 -20.16 -39.75 -5.38
CA GLN A 77 -19.74 -41.11 -4.99
C GLN A 77 -20.67 -42.05 -5.76
N GLY A 78 -20.27 -42.84 -6.76
CA GLY A 78 -19.02 -43.56 -6.88
C GLY A 78 -19.14 -44.91 -6.19
N SER A 79 -20.00 -45.79 -6.69
CA SER A 79 -19.88 -47.28 -6.75
C SER A 79 -21.12 -47.89 -7.40
#